data_AF-A0A090WZK5-F1
#
_entry.id   AF-A0A090WZK5-F1
#
_cell.length_a   1.000
_cell.length_b   1.000
_cell.length_c   1.000
_cell.angle_alpha   90.00
_cell.angle_beta   90.00
_cell.angle_gamma   90.00
#
_symmetry.space_group_name_H-M   'P 1'
#
loop_
_entity.id
_entity.type
_entity.pdbx_description
1 polymer ?
#
loop_
_entity_poly.entity_id
_entity_poly.type
_entity_poly.pdbx_seq_one_letter_code
_entity_poly.pdbx_strand_id
1 'polypeptide(L)'
;MEHVKNKDKDDDTITKEEAEIFLKKFARKFRKQPKISPRNYEILSRSSFLMLNNYFEYLIADLLSYYYNKFKNSLNEKEFKFTLKELNEYDTIEEATKDLIIKEVESLIIDKSFNDLLEHFEDKLSISLEKELIKWDEIIEIRERRHLIVHNSSIVNKKYISRTKNPYNYQIGDIVHIDKDYFFKSWSHFKLAGQLLIFNCWGGNWDKENIDNAVFQIMIQTFDDLNSKNYDLVCKTCKYSEQIEPKNEDQEDYILRIKVNNAISLKKQKKDGEVKKVLKKIKVGTATPLFKIAHNILSDKHDDLEELFTQAIVVDKLSIESYLEWPIFDFVREKDEINEVLIKTFEK
;
A
#
# COMPACT_ATOMS: atom_id res chain seq x y z
N MET A 1 8.68 -29.21 63.65
CA MET A 1 7.21 -29.42 63.72
C MET A 1 6.58 -28.05 63.53
N GLU A 2 5.86 -27.71 62.47
CA GLU A 2 5.33 -28.50 61.36
C GLU A 2 5.25 -27.64 60.10
N HIS A 3 5.31 -28.36 58.98
CA HIS A 3 5.23 -27.96 57.59
C HIS A 3 4.14 -26.94 57.24
N VAL A 4 4.52 -25.85 56.58
CA VAL A 4 3.68 -25.21 55.56
C VAL A 4 4.02 -25.89 54.24
N LYS A 5 3.17 -26.85 53.83
CA LYS A 5 3.24 -27.52 52.53
C LYS A 5 2.48 -26.70 51.48
N ASN A 6 3.14 -26.55 50.33
CA ASN A 6 2.62 -26.19 49.01
C ASN A 6 1.18 -26.66 48.71
N LYS A 7 0.41 -25.76 48.08
CA LYS A 7 -0.60 -25.97 47.02
C LYS A 7 -0.93 -24.59 46.43
N ASP A 8 -1.02 -24.32 45.16
CA ASP A 8 -0.72 -25.00 43.90
C ASP A 8 -0.40 -23.86 42.92
N LYS A 9 0.64 -24.04 42.10
CA LYS A 9 0.83 -23.22 40.89
C LYS A 9 -0.17 -23.76 39.88
N ASP A 10 -1.18 -22.97 39.53
CA ASP A 10 -2.03 -23.23 38.38
C ASP A 10 -1.14 -23.26 37.13
N ASP A 11 -0.84 -24.48 36.70
CA ASP A 11 -0.30 -24.82 35.40
C ASP A 11 -1.44 -24.65 34.40
N ASP A 12 -1.62 -23.42 33.91
CA ASP A 12 -2.64 -23.04 32.93
C ASP A 12 -2.21 -23.46 31.51
N THR A 13 -1.65 -24.67 31.38
CA THR A 13 -1.31 -25.26 30.09
C THR A 13 -2.54 -25.95 29.51
N ILE A 14 -3.24 -25.22 28.64
CA ILE A 14 -4.35 -25.74 27.83
C ILE A 14 -3.90 -27.06 27.19
N THR A 15 -4.58 -28.15 27.52
CA THR A 15 -4.23 -29.46 26.97
C THR A 15 -4.50 -29.49 25.46
N LYS A 16 -3.74 -30.32 24.72
CA LYS A 16 -3.84 -30.43 23.25
C LYS A 16 -5.28 -30.75 22.78
N GLU A 17 -6.03 -31.51 23.57
CA GLU A 17 -7.45 -31.79 23.33
C GLU A 17 -8.36 -30.57 23.54
N GLU A 18 -8.12 -29.75 24.56
CA GLU A 18 -8.87 -28.52 24.81
C GLU A 18 -8.60 -27.48 23.72
N ALA A 19 -7.36 -27.36 23.26
CA ALA A 19 -6.99 -26.52 22.11
C ALA A 19 -7.69 -26.98 20.82
N GLU A 20 -7.76 -28.29 20.56
CA GLU A 20 -8.50 -28.84 19.41
C GLU A 20 -10.01 -28.58 19.49
N ILE A 21 -10.62 -28.72 20.67
CA ILE A 21 -12.04 -28.45 20.88
C ILE A 21 -12.33 -26.96 20.71
N PHE A 22 -11.44 -26.09 21.20
CA PHE A 22 -11.54 -24.65 21.03
C PHE A 22 -11.41 -24.28 19.55
N LEU A 23 -10.41 -24.80 18.84
CA LEU A 23 -10.23 -24.60 17.39
C LEU A 23 -11.42 -25.12 16.58
N LYS A 24 -11.98 -26.29 16.91
CA LYS A 24 -13.20 -26.81 16.25
C LYS A 24 -14.43 -25.94 16.53
N LYS A 25 -14.61 -25.46 17.76
CA LYS A 25 -15.70 -24.52 18.11
C LYS A 25 -15.52 -23.17 17.39
N PHE A 26 -14.29 -22.66 17.34
CA PHE A 26 -13.93 -21.42 16.68
C PHE A 26 -14.14 -21.53 15.15
N ALA A 27 -13.65 -22.60 14.52
CA ALA A 27 -13.88 -22.91 13.11
C ALA A 27 -15.37 -23.10 12.78
N ARG A 28 -16.14 -23.72 13.68
CA ARG A 28 -17.60 -23.88 13.53
C ARG A 28 -18.34 -22.55 13.68
N LYS A 29 -17.83 -21.60 14.47
CA LYS A 29 -18.33 -20.22 14.59
C LYS A 29 -18.02 -19.40 13.33
N PHE A 30 -16.82 -19.58 12.75
CA PHE A 30 -16.46 -19.00 11.45
C PHE A 30 -17.26 -19.58 10.27
N ARG A 31 -17.59 -20.88 10.29
CA ARG A 31 -18.48 -21.51 9.30
C ARG A 31 -19.93 -21.02 9.37
N LYS A 32 -20.35 -20.42 10.50
CA LYS A 32 -21.67 -19.82 10.69
C LYS A 32 -21.72 -18.34 10.31
N GLN A 33 -20.81 -17.85 9.46
CA GLN A 33 -21.02 -16.51 8.91
C GLN A 33 -22.30 -16.49 8.06
N PRO A 34 -23.22 -15.54 8.29
CA PRO A 34 -24.43 -15.43 7.50
C PRO A 34 -24.04 -15.24 6.04
N LYS A 35 -24.52 -16.11 5.16
CA LYS A 35 -24.35 -15.93 3.71
C LYS A 35 -25.08 -14.64 3.33
N ILE A 36 -24.31 -13.60 3.01
CA ILE A 36 -24.84 -12.36 2.46
C ILE A 36 -25.59 -12.72 1.17
N SER A 37 -26.83 -12.27 1.04
CA SER A 37 -27.60 -12.52 -0.19
C SER A 37 -26.87 -11.87 -1.38
N PRO A 38 -26.97 -12.43 -2.60
CA PRO A 38 -26.31 -11.85 -3.78
C PRO A 38 -26.63 -10.36 -3.98
N ARG A 39 -27.89 -9.97 -3.69
CA ARG A 39 -28.33 -8.57 -3.75
C ARG A 39 -27.65 -7.69 -2.70
N ASN A 40 -27.52 -8.16 -1.46
CA ASN A 40 -26.83 -7.40 -0.42
C ASN A 40 -25.33 -7.29 -0.72
N TYR A 41 -24.73 -8.33 -1.31
CA TYR A 41 -23.34 -8.29 -1.77
C TYR A 41 -23.15 -7.27 -2.88
N GLU A 42 -24.05 -7.22 -3.87
CA GLU A 42 -24.01 -6.25 -4.96
C GLU A 42 -24.12 -4.80 -4.45
N ILE A 43 -25.02 -4.55 -3.48
CA ILE A 43 -25.15 -3.25 -2.83
C ILE A 43 -23.85 -2.87 -2.11
N LEU A 44 -23.31 -3.77 -1.29
CA LEU A 44 -22.07 -3.53 -0.56
C LEU A 44 -20.89 -3.28 -1.51
N SER A 45 -20.75 -4.10 -2.54
CA SER A 45 -19.68 -3.99 -3.55
C SER A 45 -19.76 -2.64 -4.28
N ARG A 46 -20.96 -2.22 -4.72
CA ARG A 46 -21.17 -0.91 -5.33
C ARG A 46 -20.85 0.21 -4.35
N SER A 47 -21.35 0.17 -3.11
CA SER A 47 -21.09 1.20 -2.12
C SER A 47 -19.58 1.33 -1.80
N SER A 48 -18.88 0.21 -1.61
CA SER A 48 -17.43 0.20 -1.40
C SER A 48 -16.68 0.73 -2.62
N PHE A 49 -17.13 0.41 -3.84
CA PHE A 49 -16.54 0.91 -5.07
C PHE A 49 -16.70 2.43 -5.23
N LEU A 50 -17.90 2.96 -4.92
CA LEU A 50 -18.14 4.40 -4.89
C LEU A 50 -17.22 5.08 -3.87
N MET A 51 -17.12 4.52 -2.66
CA MET A 51 -16.27 5.07 -1.60
C MET A 51 -14.79 5.07 -2.00
N LEU A 52 -14.31 3.99 -2.63
CA LEU A 52 -12.95 3.90 -3.13
C LEU A 52 -12.62 4.99 -4.16
N ASN A 53 -13.54 5.26 -5.09
CA ASN A 53 -13.39 6.36 -6.04
C ASN A 53 -13.32 7.72 -5.33
N ASN A 54 -14.18 7.94 -4.33
CA ASN A 54 -14.20 9.19 -3.55
C ASN A 54 -12.89 9.39 -2.79
N TYR A 55 -12.34 8.35 -2.15
CA TYR A 55 -11.05 8.46 -1.45
C TYR A 55 -9.91 8.82 -2.41
N PHE A 56 -9.93 8.30 -3.64
CA PHE A 56 -8.94 8.70 -4.62
C PHE A 56 -9.12 10.17 -5.05
N GLU A 57 -10.35 10.65 -5.19
CA GLU A 57 -10.62 12.08 -5.47
C GLU A 57 -10.21 12.98 -4.30
N TYR A 58 -10.47 12.57 -3.06
CA TYR A 58 -10.01 13.27 -1.87
C TYR A 58 -8.49 13.35 -1.82
N LEU A 59 -7.78 12.27 -2.16
CA LEU A 59 -6.33 12.31 -2.26
C LEU A 59 -5.86 13.37 -3.27
N ILE A 60 -6.47 13.44 -4.47
CA ILE A 60 -6.11 14.45 -5.46
C ILE A 60 -6.37 15.86 -4.92
N ALA A 61 -7.52 16.09 -4.27
CA ALA A 61 -7.87 17.37 -3.66
C ALA A 61 -6.92 17.76 -2.53
N ASP A 62 -6.53 16.80 -1.68
CA ASP A 62 -5.59 17.01 -0.58
C ASP A 62 -4.19 17.35 -1.11
N LEU A 63 -3.73 16.67 -2.17
CA LEU A 63 -2.46 16.98 -2.82
C LEU A 63 -2.44 18.38 -3.45
N LEU A 64 -3.52 18.76 -4.14
CA LEU A 64 -3.67 20.12 -4.69
C LEU A 64 -3.69 21.17 -3.56
N SER A 65 -4.46 20.91 -2.51
CA SER A 65 -4.56 21.80 -1.34
C SER A 65 -3.20 21.95 -0.67
N TYR A 66 -2.47 20.87 -0.48
CA TYR A 66 -1.12 20.89 0.08
C TYR A 66 -0.18 21.73 -0.78
N TYR A 67 -0.18 21.50 -2.10
CA TYR A 67 0.66 22.26 -3.03
C TYR A 67 0.39 23.77 -2.95
N TYR A 68 -0.86 24.19 -3.09
CA TYR A 68 -1.20 25.61 -3.12
C TYR A 68 -1.01 26.30 -1.76
N ASN A 69 -1.15 25.56 -0.65
CA ASN A 69 -0.79 26.08 0.67
C ASN A 69 0.72 26.26 0.84
N LYS A 70 1.54 25.36 0.29
CA LYS A 70 3.02 25.43 0.38
C LYS A 70 3.60 26.44 -0.60
N PHE A 71 3.11 26.46 -1.84
CA PHE A 71 3.56 27.30 -2.94
C PHE A 71 2.53 28.38 -3.29
N LYS A 72 2.09 29.18 -2.30
CA LYS A 72 1.04 30.20 -2.49
C LYS A 72 1.31 31.14 -3.66
N ASN A 73 2.58 31.47 -3.90
CA ASN A 73 2.99 32.34 -5.00
C ASN A 73 2.64 31.79 -6.41
N SER A 74 2.38 30.48 -6.53
CA SER A 74 1.89 29.88 -7.79
C SER A 74 0.52 30.41 -8.21
N LEU A 75 -0.23 31.05 -7.30
CA LEU A 75 -1.51 31.69 -7.57
C LEU A 75 -1.42 33.19 -7.86
N ASN A 76 -0.23 33.79 -7.81
CA ASN A 76 -0.07 35.26 -7.94
C ASN A 76 -0.51 35.80 -9.30
N GLU A 77 -0.40 35.00 -10.36
CA GLU A 77 -0.84 35.38 -11.70
C GLU A 77 -2.36 35.22 -11.90
N LYS A 78 -3.06 34.63 -10.94
CA LYS A 78 -4.50 34.39 -11.02
C LYS A 78 -5.27 35.57 -10.43
N GLU A 79 -6.09 36.21 -11.26
CA GLU A 79 -6.97 37.29 -10.81
C GLU A 79 -8.18 36.74 -10.06
N PHE A 80 -8.29 37.06 -8.78
CA PHE A 80 -9.48 36.79 -7.98
C PHE A 80 -10.29 38.06 -7.79
N LYS A 81 -11.59 38.00 -8.07
CA LYS A 81 -12.51 39.13 -7.87
C LYS A 81 -13.22 38.95 -6.54
N PHE A 82 -13.13 39.98 -5.70
CA PHE A 82 -13.88 40.09 -4.46
C PHE A 82 -14.80 41.29 -4.51
N THR A 83 -16.00 41.13 -3.98
CA THR A 83 -16.81 42.26 -3.57
C THR A 83 -16.30 42.81 -2.23
N LEU A 84 -16.52 44.10 -1.96
CA LEU A 84 -16.16 44.70 -0.67
C LEU A 84 -16.87 44.00 0.50
N LYS A 85 -18.07 43.45 0.26
CA LYS A 85 -18.80 42.69 1.26
C LYS A 85 -18.06 41.40 1.64
N GLU A 86 -17.64 40.61 0.66
CA GLU A 86 -16.88 39.38 0.89
C GLU A 86 -15.53 39.68 1.55
N LEU A 87 -14.84 40.76 1.14
CA LEU A 87 -13.57 41.12 1.76
C LEU A 87 -13.70 41.47 3.25
N ASN A 88 -14.81 42.11 3.63
CA ASN A 88 -15.11 42.45 5.03
C ASN A 88 -15.55 41.25 5.87
N GLU A 89 -15.80 40.07 5.28
CA GLU A 89 -16.12 38.84 6.00
C GLU A 89 -14.86 38.13 6.53
N TYR A 90 -13.67 38.50 6.06
CA TYR A 90 -12.40 37.94 6.52
C TYR A 90 -11.72 38.83 7.56
N ASP A 91 -11.19 38.23 8.62
CA ASP A 91 -10.46 38.94 9.67
C ASP A 91 -9.02 39.27 9.24
N THR A 92 -8.45 38.46 8.32
CA THR A 92 -7.05 38.57 7.88
C THR A 92 -6.87 38.25 6.39
N ILE A 93 -5.78 38.76 5.80
CA ILE A 93 -5.39 38.42 4.42
C ILE A 93 -5.07 36.93 4.31
N GLU A 94 -4.49 36.33 5.36
CA GLU A 94 -4.20 34.90 5.43
C GLU A 94 -5.46 34.04 5.35
N GLU A 95 -6.53 34.45 6.01
CA GLU A 95 -7.83 33.78 5.94
C GLU A 95 -8.43 33.88 4.53
N ALA A 96 -8.46 35.08 3.95
CA ALA A 96 -8.90 35.27 2.57
C ALA A 96 -8.08 34.43 1.59
N THR A 97 -6.76 34.32 1.80
CA THR A 97 -5.87 33.50 0.96
C THR A 97 -6.19 32.00 1.07
N LYS A 98 -6.52 31.51 2.27
CA LYS A 98 -6.92 30.10 2.45
C LYS A 98 -8.24 29.80 1.73
N ASP A 99 -9.21 30.69 1.84
CA ASP A 99 -10.49 30.53 1.14
C ASP A 99 -10.31 30.53 -0.39
N LEU A 100 -9.42 31.37 -0.93
CA LEU A 100 -9.05 31.33 -2.34
C LEU A 100 -8.45 30.01 -2.77
N ILE A 101 -7.56 29.43 -1.95
CA ILE A 101 -6.96 28.13 -2.23
C ILE A 101 -8.06 27.04 -2.26
N ILE A 102 -9.01 27.08 -1.32
CA ILE A 102 -10.12 26.12 -1.30
C ILE A 102 -10.95 26.25 -2.58
N LYS A 103 -11.35 27.47 -2.94
CA LYS A 103 -12.09 27.74 -4.19
C LYS A 103 -11.34 27.29 -5.43
N GLU A 104 -10.02 27.49 -5.46
CA GLU A 104 -9.18 27.02 -6.55
C GLU A 104 -9.23 25.51 -6.70
N VAL A 105 -8.96 24.80 -5.60
CA VAL A 105 -8.96 23.33 -5.58
C VAL A 105 -10.33 22.78 -5.97
N GLU A 106 -11.42 23.35 -5.44
CA GLU A 106 -12.79 22.97 -5.81
C GLU A 106 -13.05 23.16 -7.30
N SER A 107 -12.65 24.31 -7.88
CA SER A 107 -12.79 24.56 -9.32
C SER A 107 -12.02 23.53 -10.16
N LEU A 108 -10.80 23.16 -9.74
CA LEU A 108 -10.02 22.15 -10.43
C LEU A 108 -10.70 20.78 -10.36
N ILE A 109 -11.21 20.37 -9.19
CA ILE A 109 -11.83 19.05 -9.02
C ILE A 109 -13.18 18.94 -9.76
N ILE A 110 -13.97 20.02 -9.78
CA ILE A 110 -15.33 20.03 -10.34
C ILE A 110 -15.32 20.29 -11.85
N ASP A 111 -14.55 21.29 -12.30
CA ASP A 111 -14.66 21.80 -13.67
C ASP A 111 -13.76 21.05 -14.66
N LYS A 112 -12.63 20.51 -14.19
CA LYS A 112 -11.68 19.80 -15.06
C LYS A 112 -12.05 18.34 -15.26
N SER A 113 -11.74 17.81 -16.45
CA SER A 113 -11.76 16.37 -16.64
C SER A 113 -10.59 15.72 -15.90
N PHE A 114 -10.66 14.40 -15.71
CA PHE A 114 -9.55 13.69 -15.06
C PHE A 114 -8.23 13.83 -15.81
N ASN A 115 -8.29 13.84 -17.14
CA ASN A 115 -7.09 14.00 -17.97
C ASN A 115 -6.50 15.39 -17.77
N ASP A 116 -7.33 16.43 -17.75
CA ASP A 116 -6.87 17.79 -17.49
C ASP A 116 -6.29 17.94 -16.07
N LEU A 117 -6.78 17.16 -15.10
CA LEU A 117 -6.19 17.07 -13.76
C LEU A 117 -4.81 16.41 -13.81
N LEU A 118 -4.66 15.29 -14.52
CA LEU A 118 -3.36 14.63 -14.68
C LEU A 118 -2.35 15.53 -15.39
N GLU A 119 -2.75 16.20 -16.47
CA GLU A 119 -1.94 17.20 -17.17
C GLU A 119 -1.57 18.36 -16.24
N HIS A 120 -2.48 18.79 -15.38
CA HIS A 120 -2.18 19.82 -14.37
C HIS A 120 -1.08 19.37 -13.39
N PHE A 121 -1.14 18.12 -12.90
CA PHE A 121 -0.09 17.56 -12.05
C PHE A 121 1.26 17.49 -12.79
N GLU A 122 1.28 17.04 -14.04
CA GLU A 122 2.49 16.90 -14.83
C GLU A 122 3.10 18.27 -15.19
N ASP A 123 2.32 19.17 -15.77
CA ASP A 123 2.81 20.40 -16.37
C ASP A 123 2.92 21.55 -15.35
N LYS A 124 1.90 21.74 -14.51
CA LYS A 124 1.85 22.87 -13.57
C LYS A 124 2.52 22.56 -12.25
N LEU A 125 2.35 21.34 -11.75
CA LEU A 125 2.93 20.93 -10.47
C LEU A 125 4.29 20.24 -10.61
N SER A 126 4.70 19.94 -11.85
CA SER A 126 5.97 19.25 -12.16
C SER A 126 6.09 17.91 -11.44
N ILE A 127 5.01 17.13 -11.43
CA ILE A 127 4.91 15.81 -10.81
C ILE A 127 4.89 14.72 -11.87
N SER A 128 5.81 13.76 -11.78
CA SER A 128 5.80 12.57 -12.65
C SER A 128 4.53 11.74 -12.40
N LEU A 129 3.89 11.32 -13.49
CA LEU A 129 2.72 10.45 -13.47
C LEU A 129 3.07 8.95 -13.57
N GLU A 130 4.36 8.58 -13.52
CA GLU A 130 4.83 7.18 -13.52
C GLU A 130 4.13 6.31 -14.58
N LYS A 131 3.99 6.82 -15.81
CA LYS A 131 3.16 6.22 -16.88
C LYS A 131 3.56 4.79 -17.26
N GLU A 132 4.78 4.38 -16.96
CA GLU A 132 5.26 2.99 -17.16
C GLU A 132 4.73 2.01 -16.09
N LEU A 133 4.40 2.51 -14.89
CA LEU A 133 3.96 1.71 -13.75
C LEU A 133 2.44 1.82 -13.54
N ILE A 134 1.88 3.02 -13.75
CA ILE A 134 0.47 3.32 -13.53
C ILE A 134 -0.31 3.15 -14.84
N LYS A 135 -1.37 2.34 -14.78
CA LYS A 135 -2.31 2.17 -15.89
C LYS A 135 -3.43 3.22 -15.81
N TRP A 136 -3.15 4.44 -16.24
CA TRP A 136 -4.11 5.55 -16.19
C TRP A 136 -5.40 5.27 -16.98
N ASP A 137 -5.31 4.58 -18.12
CA ASP A 137 -6.49 4.18 -18.91
C ASP A 137 -7.48 3.30 -18.11
N GLU A 138 -6.98 2.42 -17.24
CA GLU A 138 -7.82 1.60 -16.35
C GLU A 138 -8.47 2.47 -15.27
N ILE A 139 -7.74 3.43 -14.71
CA ILE A 139 -8.27 4.37 -13.70
C ILE A 139 -9.35 5.27 -14.30
N ILE A 140 -9.15 5.75 -15.54
CA ILE A 140 -10.16 6.49 -16.30
C ILE A 140 -11.42 5.64 -16.46
N GLU A 141 -11.28 4.36 -16.85
CA GLU A 141 -12.42 3.45 -16.96
C GLU A 141 -13.14 3.25 -15.63
N ILE A 142 -12.41 3.04 -14.54
CA ILE A 142 -12.96 2.87 -13.19
C ILE A 142 -13.80 4.11 -12.79
N ARG A 143 -13.28 5.32 -13.03
CA ARG A 143 -13.99 6.57 -12.74
C ARG A 143 -15.22 6.76 -13.64
N GLU A 144 -15.13 6.45 -14.92
CA GLU A 144 -16.29 6.51 -15.83
C GLU A 144 -17.33 5.44 -15.49
N ARG A 145 -16.91 4.25 -15.02
CA ARG A 145 -17.84 3.23 -14.50
C ARG A 145 -18.56 3.71 -13.26
N ARG A 146 -17.87 4.40 -12.33
CA ARG A 146 -18.51 5.06 -11.17
C ARG A 146 -19.56 6.06 -11.63
N HIS A 147 -19.27 6.85 -12.66
CA HIS A 147 -20.24 7.79 -13.23
C HIS A 147 -21.48 7.07 -13.79
N LEU A 148 -21.35 5.92 -14.46
CA LEU A 148 -22.50 5.10 -14.87
C LEU A 148 -23.33 4.59 -13.69
N ILE A 149 -22.67 4.12 -12.62
CA ILE A 149 -23.34 3.59 -11.43
C ILE A 149 -24.19 4.68 -10.76
N VAL A 150 -23.64 5.89 -10.61
CA VAL A 150 -24.32 6.99 -9.91
C VAL A 150 -25.40 7.63 -10.77
N HIS A 151 -25.11 7.90 -12.05
CA HIS A 151 -25.94 8.79 -12.88
C HIS A 151 -26.70 8.10 -14.01
N ASN A 152 -26.39 6.83 -14.31
CA ASN A 152 -27.01 6.14 -15.44
C ASN A 152 -27.47 4.73 -15.08
N SER A 153 -27.79 4.46 -13.80
CA SER A 153 -28.28 3.17 -13.31
C SER A 153 -27.41 1.97 -13.75
N SER A 154 -26.09 2.17 -13.83
CA SER A 154 -25.13 1.19 -14.34
C SER A 154 -25.30 0.82 -15.82
N ILE A 155 -26.04 1.59 -16.62
CA ILE A 155 -26.26 1.32 -18.04
C ILE A 155 -25.14 1.96 -18.86
N VAL A 156 -24.56 1.22 -19.80
CA VAL A 156 -23.52 1.70 -20.71
C VAL A 156 -24.12 2.65 -21.75
N ASN A 157 -23.47 3.80 -21.93
CA ASN A 157 -23.86 4.81 -22.92
C ASN A 157 -22.70 5.17 -23.86
N LYS A 158 -23.01 5.95 -24.91
CA LYS A 158 -22.03 6.40 -25.92
C LYS A 158 -20.84 7.13 -25.29
N LYS A 159 -21.08 7.91 -24.22
CA LYS A 159 -20.07 8.72 -23.53
C LYS A 159 -19.04 7.82 -22.83
N TYR A 160 -19.48 6.77 -22.13
CA TYR A 160 -18.59 5.78 -21.51
C TYR A 160 -17.72 5.08 -22.56
N ILE A 161 -18.31 4.57 -23.65
CA ILE A 161 -17.56 3.88 -24.72
C ILE A 161 -16.49 4.80 -25.32
N SER A 162 -16.89 6.05 -25.64
CA SER A 162 -15.99 7.05 -26.21
C SER A 162 -14.81 7.40 -25.29
N ARG A 163 -15.06 7.58 -24.00
CA ARG A 163 -14.06 8.04 -23.04
C ARG A 163 -13.10 6.94 -22.57
N THR A 164 -13.58 5.70 -22.52
CA THR A 164 -12.80 4.57 -21.99
C THR A 164 -12.12 3.74 -23.07
N LYS A 165 -12.45 3.97 -24.35
CA LYS A 165 -12.09 3.08 -25.47
C LYS A 165 -12.66 1.66 -25.33
N ASN A 166 -13.64 1.47 -24.44
CA ASN A 166 -14.41 0.24 -24.25
C ASN A 166 -13.57 -1.04 -24.06
N PRO A 167 -12.71 -1.11 -23.02
CA PRO A 167 -11.78 -2.24 -22.85
C PRO A 167 -12.48 -3.57 -22.56
N TYR A 168 -13.74 -3.53 -22.14
CA TYR A 168 -14.57 -4.70 -21.86
C TYR A 168 -15.54 -5.05 -23.01
N ASN A 169 -15.46 -4.37 -24.15
CA ASN A 169 -16.29 -4.60 -25.34
C ASN A 169 -17.81 -4.57 -25.08
N TYR A 170 -18.27 -3.69 -24.18
CA TYR A 170 -19.70 -3.51 -23.92
C TYR A 170 -20.43 -2.88 -25.10
N GLN A 171 -21.71 -3.19 -25.22
CA GLN A 171 -22.65 -2.53 -26.10
C GLN A 171 -23.42 -1.44 -25.35
N ILE A 172 -23.96 -0.48 -26.09
CA ILE A 172 -24.84 0.55 -25.51
C ILE A 172 -26.10 -0.15 -24.98
N GLY A 173 -26.45 0.12 -23.72
CA GLY A 173 -27.56 -0.54 -23.03
C GLY A 173 -27.13 -1.67 -22.10
N ASP A 174 -25.89 -2.16 -22.19
CA ASP A 174 -25.36 -3.18 -21.27
C ASP A 174 -25.31 -2.65 -19.83
N ILE A 175 -25.39 -3.56 -18.86
CA ILE A 175 -25.30 -3.22 -17.43
C ILE A 175 -23.89 -3.55 -16.93
N VAL A 176 -23.23 -2.55 -16.33
CA VAL A 176 -21.95 -2.77 -15.63
C VAL A 176 -22.18 -3.32 -14.24
N HIS A 177 -21.39 -4.32 -13.87
CA HIS A 177 -21.34 -4.88 -12.53
C HIS A 177 -19.96 -4.64 -11.90
N ILE A 178 -19.94 -4.66 -10.56
CA ILE A 178 -18.73 -4.66 -9.76
C ILE A 178 -18.65 -6.00 -9.06
N ASP A 179 -18.01 -6.96 -9.72
CA ASP A 179 -17.67 -8.22 -9.09
C ASP A 179 -16.43 -8.07 -8.19
N LYS A 180 -16.12 -9.15 -7.48
CA LYS A 180 -15.00 -9.21 -6.54
C LYS A 180 -13.67 -8.88 -7.24
N ASP A 181 -13.42 -9.46 -8.40
CA ASP A 181 -12.13 -9.38 -9.08
C ASP A 181 -11.94 -7.98 -9.67
N TYR A 182 -12.99 -7.40 -10.26
CA TYR A 182 -13.00 -6.02 -10.72
C TYR A 182 -12.78 -5.04 -9.57
N PHE A 183 -13.41 -5.26 -8.40
CA PHE A 183 -13.20 -4.41 -7.22
C PHE A 183 -11.74 -4.46 -6.75
N PHE A 184 -11.14 -5.66 -6.60
CA PHE A 184 -9.74 -5.78 -6.19
C PHE A 184 -8.77 -5.20 -7.23
N LYS A 185 -9.05 -5.38 -8.52
CA LYS A 185 -8.29 -4.72 -9.60
C LYS A 185 -8.37 -3.20 -9.47
N SER A 186 -9.56 -2.66 -9.26
CA SER A 186 -9.78 -1.21 -9.10
C SER A 186 -9.05 -0.65 -7.89
N TRP A 187 -9.14 -1.35 -6.75
CA TRP A 187 -8.43 -1.01 -5.53
C TRP A 187 -6.91 -1.02 -5.74
N SER A 188 -6.38 -2.04 -6.41
CA SER A 188 -4.94 -2.14 -6.71
C SER A 188 -4.47 -0.98 -7.59
N HIS A 189 -5.25 -0.60 -8.61
CA HIS A 189 -4.93 0.53 -9.48
C HIS A 189 -4.93 1.87 -8.74
N PHE A 190 -5.97 2.17 -7.95
CA PHE A 190 -6.01 3.39 -7.15
C PHE A 190 -4.94 3.43 -6.08
N LYS A 191 -4.68 2.31 -5.40
CA LYS A 191 -3.64 2.22 -4.38
C LYS A 191 -2.26 2.54 -4.96
N LEU A 192 -1.88 1.88 -6.06
CA LEU A 192 -0.60 2.14 -6.71
C LEU A 192 -0.49 3.60 -7.17
N ALA A 193 -1.52 4.09 -7.88
CA ALA A 193 -1.47 5.44 -8.42
C ALA A 193 -1.40 6.50 -7.31
N GLY A 194 -2.21 6.35 -6.26
CA GLY A 194 -2.20 7.26 -5.12
C GLY A 194 -0.87 7.26 -4.39
N GLN A 195 -0.29 6.08 -4.13
CA GLN A 195 1.02 5.96 -3.48
C GLN A 195 2.13 6.63 -4.28
N LEU A 196 2.24 6.31 -5.58
CA LEU A 196 3.30 6.87 -6.41
C LEU A 196 3.14 8.38 -6.61
N LEU A 197 1.91 8.88 -6.72
CA LEU A 197 1.65 10.33 -6.71
C LEU A 197 2.13 10.96 -5.40
N ILE A 198 1.78 10.40 -4.25
CA ILE A 198 2.24 10.88 -2.93
C ILE A 198 3.77 10.88 -2.87
N PHE A 199 4.44 9.81 -3.31
CA PHE A 199 5.89 9.73 -3.29
C PHE A 199 6.55 10.78 -4.19
N ASN A 200 6.00 11.03 -5.38
CA ASN A 200 6.51 12.08 -6.26
C ASN A 200 6.25 13.49 -5.73
N CYS A 201 5.14 13.69 -5.01
CA CYS A 201 4.85 14.94 -4.34
C CYS A 201 5.83 15.19 -3.17
N TRP A 202 5.90 14.26 -2.22
CA TRP A 202 6.67 14.42 -0.97
C TRP A 202 8.17 14.18 -1.12
N GLY A 203 8.58 13.07 -1.75
CA GLY A 203 10.00 12.73 -1.94
C GLY A 203 10.68 13.52 -3.07
N GLY A 204 9.90 14.25 -3.86
CA GLY A 204 10.36 15.05 -5.00
C GLY A 204 10.46 16.53 -4.69
N ASN A 205 9.74 17.33 -5.48
CA ASN A 205 9.93 18.78 -5.54
C ASN A 205 9.25 19.55 -4.40
N TRP A 206 8.23 18.98 -3.74
CA TRP A 206 7.45 19.77 -2.78
C TRP A 206 8.07 19.80 -1.38
N ASP A 207 8.73 18.74 -0.93
CA ASP A 207 9.17 18.60 0.46
C ASP A 207 10.57 17.96 0.59
N LYS A 208 11.59 18.71 0.15
CA LYS A 208 12.98 18.22 0.10
C LYS A 208 13.57 17.96 1.50
N GLU A 209 13.01 18.59 2.51
CA GLU A 209 13.38 18.42 3.92
C GLU A 209 12.90 17.09 4.51
N ASN A 210 11.89 16.44 3.91
CA ASN A 210 11.30 15.20 4.40
C ASN A 210 11.62 13.95 3.55
N ILE A 211 12.67 14.01 2.71
CA ILE A 211 13.03 12.90 1.80
C ILE A 211 13.30 11.59 2.56
N ASP A 212 13.99 11.64 3.70
CA ASP A 212 14.28 10.43 4.51
C ASP A 212 12.99 9.73 4.94
N ASN A 213 12.02 10.51 5.44
CA ASN A 213 10.72 9.99 5.81
C ASN A 213 9.96 9.49 4.57
N ALA A 214 10.05 10.15 3.42
CA ALA A 214 9.42 9.68 2.20
C ALA A 214 9.93 8.28 1.79
N VAL A 215 11.25 8.05 1.81
CA VAL A 215 11.84 6.74 1.52
C VAL A 215 11.47 5.70 2.59
N PHE A 216 11.44 6.10 3.86
CA PHE A 216 10.95 5.26 4.95
C PHE A 216 9.49 4.81 4.71
N GLN A 217 8.60 5.72 4.30
CA GLN A 217 7.20 5.37 3.99
C GLN A 217 7.09 4.41 2.80
N ILE A 218 7.96 4.51 1.79
CA ILE A 218 8.02 3.53 0.69
C ILE A 218 8.33 2.14 1.26
N MET A 219 9.33 2.04 2.14
CA MET A 219 9.67 0.77 2.79
C MET A 219 8.50 0.22 3.59
N ILE A 220 7.90 1.01 4.48
CA ILE A 220 6.74 0.58 5.28
C ILE A 220 5.62 0.09 4.37
N GLN A 221 5.31 0.84 3.32
CA GLN A 221 4.25 0.47 2.41
C GLN A 221 4.52 -0.84 1.66
N THR A 222 5.77 -1.08 1.23
CA THR A 222 6.14 -2.36 0.60
C THR A 222 6.03 -3.53 1.57
N PHE A 223 6.30 -3.31 2.86
CA PHE A 223 6.15 -4.34 3.89
C PHE A 223 4.68 -4.66 4.17
N ASP A 224 3.84 -3.64 4.29
CA ASP A 224 2.38 -3.82 4.47
C ASP A 224 1.73 -4.53 3.28
N ASP A 225 2.15 -4.19 2.07
CA ASP A 225 1.70 -4.86 0.85
C ASP A 225 2.19 -6.30 0.77
N LEU A 226 3.41 -6.58 1.24
CA LEU A 226 3.93 -7.93 1.35
C LEU A 226 3.10 -8.78 2.33
N ASN A 227 2.82 -8.24 3.53
CA ASN A 227 1.99 -8.90 4.54
C ASN A 227 0.56 -9.16 4.04
N SER A 228 0.03 -8.21 3.27
CA SER A 228 -1.29 -8.31 2.63
C SER A 228 -1.30 -9.18 1.37
N LYS A 229 -0.16 -9.79 1.01
CA LYS A 229 0.03 -10.65 -0.18
C LYS A 229 -0.19 -9.94 -1.53
N ASN A 230 -0.04 -8.61 -1.57
CA ASN A 230 -0.13 -7.81 -2.78
C ASN A 230 1.20 -7.78 -3.54
N TYR A 231 1.71 -8.96 -3.89
CA TYR A 231 3.08 -9.10 -4.42
C TYR A 231 3.34 -8.29 -5.69
N ASP A 232 2.35 -8.12 -6.57
CA ASP A 232 2.46 -7.27 -7.76
C ASP A 232 2.64 -5.79 -7.41
N LEU A 233 1.96 -5.29 -6.38
CA LEU A 233 2.15 -3.92 -5.89
C LEU A 233 3.56 -3.74 -5.33
N VAL A 234 4.04 -4.69 -4.52
CA VAL A 234 5.41 -4.63 -3.98
C VAL A 234 6.44 -4.56 -5.11
N CYS A 235 6.29 -5.38 -6.16
CA CYS A 235 7.19 -5.35 -7.31
C CYS A 235 7.18 -4.00 -8.03
N LYS A 236 6.01 -3.39 -8.24
CA LYS A 236 5.90 -2.07 -8.91
C LYS A 236 6.44 -0.94 -8.04
N THR A 237 6.18 -0.94 -6.75
CA THR A 237 6.73 0.05 -5.81
C THR A 237 8.24 -0.09 -5.68
N CYS A 238 8.77 -1.31 -5.67
CA CYS A 238 10.22 -1.52 -5.74
C CYS A 238 10.81 -1.03 -7.07
N LYS A 239 10.10 -1.23 -8.19
CA LYS A 239 10.53 -0.72 -9.49
C LYS A 239 10.61 0.80 -9.50
N TYR A 240 9.61 1.48 -8.91
CA TYR A 240 9.66 2.92 -8.66
C TYR A 240 10.90 3.30 -7.84
N SER A 241 11.18 2.61 -6.73
CA SER A 241 12.33 2.94 -5.88
C SER A 241 13.70 2.78 -6.55
N GLU A 242 13.80 2.09 -7.70
CA GLU A 242 15.07 1.96 -8.43
C GLU A 242 15.59 3.31 -8.97
N GLN A 243 14.73 4.32 -9.09
CA GLN A 243 15.13 5.67 -9.50
C GLN A 243 15.65 6.55 -8.36
N ILE A 244 15.53 6.08 -7.11
CA ILE A 244 15.95 6.83 -5.93
C ILE A 244 17.41 6.50 -5.65
N GLU A 245 18.27 7.53 -5.74
CA GLU A 245 19.66 7.44 -5.28
C GLU A 245 19.72 7.81 -3.79
N PRO A 246 20.10 6.86 -2.90
CA PRO A 246 20.16 7.14 -1.47
C PRO A 246 21.30 8.13 -1.18
N LYS A 247 21.04 9.07 -0.27
CA LYS A 247 21.97 10.17 0.08
C LYS A 247 22.62 10.01 1.46
N ASN A 248 22.17 9.05 2.25
CA ASN A 248 22.64 8.76 3.60
C ASN A 248 22.41 7.29 3.95
N GLU A 249 22.96 6.86 5.08
CA GLU A 249 22.91 5.47 5.55
C GLU A 249 21.48 4.97 5.79
N ASP A 250 20.59 5.81 6.31
CA ASP A 250 19.19 5.44 6.56
C ASP A 250 18.46 5.13 5.24
N GLN A 251 18.61 5.98 4.22
CA GLN A 251 18.03 5.74 2.90
C GLN A 251 18.62 4.48 2.25
N GLU A 252 19.92 4.22 2.44
CA GLU A 252 20.54 2.98 1.96
C GLU A 252 19.90 1.74 2.59
N ASP A 253 19.67 1.75 3.91
CA ASP A 253 19.01 0.67 4.64
C ASP A 253 17.56 0.49 4.17
N TYR A 254 16.79 1.57 4.04
CA TYR A 254 15.39 1.50 3.57
C TYR A 254 15.29 0.94 2.15
N ILE A 255 16.14 1.39 1.22
CA ILE A 255 16.20 0.89 -0.16
C ILE A 255 16.63 -0.59 -0.18
N LEU A 256 17.54 -0.99 0.69
CA LEU A 256 17.92 -2.40 0.84
C LEU A 256 16.73 -3.25 1.30
N ARG A 257 15.97 -2.79 2.31
CA ARG A 257 14.76 -3.48 2.79
C ARG A 257 13.66 -3.56 1.73
N ILE A 258 13.47 -2.51 0.94
CA ILE A 258 12.55 -2.53 -0.21
C ILE A 258 12.96 -3.62 -1.22
N LYS A 259 14.25 -3.76 -1.52
CA LYS A 259 14.76 -4.83 -2.41
C LYS A 259 14.54 -6.22 -1.83
N VAL A 260 14.71 -6.40 -0.51
CA VAL A 260 14.41 -7.67 0.18
C VAL A 260 12.91 -7.98 0.08
N ASN A 261 12.03 -7.02 0.35
CA ASN A 261 10.57 -7.18 0.21
C ASN A 261 10.17 -7.58 -1.21
N ASN A 262 10.83 -7.02 -2.23
CA ASN A 262 10.63 -7.40 -3.63
C ASN A 262 11.10 -8.84 -3.89
N ALA A 263 12.27 -9.24 -3.41
CA ALA A 263 12.76 -10.60 -3.56
C ALA A 263 11.82 -11.63 -2.92
N ILE A 264 11.28 -11.35 -1.72
CA ILE A 264 10.25 -12.18 -1.08
C ILE A 264 9.01 -12.28 -1.97
N SER A 265 8.52 -11.13 -2.47
CA SER A 265 7.34 -11.07 -3.34
C SER A 265 7.50 -11.84 -4.64
N LEU A 266 8.67 -11.76 -5.26
CA LEU A 266 9.01 -12.53 -6.47
C LEU A 266 9.08 -14.03 -6.18
N LYS A 267 9.68 -14.43 -5.05
CA LYS A 267 9.76 -15.84 -4.64
C LYS A 267 8.37 -16.42 -4.34
N LYS A 268 7.49 -15.67 -3.68
CA LYS A 268 6.07 -16.05 -3.47
C LYS A 268 5.28 -16.20 -4.78
N GLN A 269 5.68 -15.46 -5.83
CA GLN A 269 5.14 -15.59 -7.19
C GLN A 269 5.82 -16.69 -8.03
N LYS A 270 6.77 -17.46 -7.47
CA LYS A 270 7.55 -18.49 -8.17
C LYS A 270 8.38 -17.94 -9.34
N LYS A 271 8.87 -16.70 -9.22
CA LYS A 271 9.70 -16.01 -10.23
C LYS A 271 11.20 -16.11 -9.89
N ASP A 272 11.71 -17.33 -9.70
CA ASP A 272 13.08 -17.57 -9.18
C ASP A 272 14.20 -16.92 -10.02
N GLY A 273 14.00 -16.84 -11.34
CA GLY A 273 14.94 -16.14 -12.23
C GLY A 273 15.07 -14.65 -11.91
N GLU A 274 13.97 -14.00 -11.52
CA GLU A 274 13.96 -12.60 -11.11
C GLU A 274 14.51 -12.42 -9.70
N VAL A 275 14.21 -13.35 -8.78
CA VAL A 275 14.79 -13.37 -7.42
C VAL A 275 16.32 -13.36 -7.52
N LYS A 276 16.92 -14.22 -8.34
CA LYS A 276 18.37 -14.26 -8.56
C LYS A 276 18.94 -12.93 -9.10
N LYS A 277 18.19 -12.21 -9.94
CA LYS A 277 18.61 -10.89 -10.45
C LYS A 277 18.62 -9.84 -9.33
N VAL A 278 17.60 -9.84 -8.46
CA VAL A 278 17.53 -8.93 -7.31
C VAL A 278 18.64 -9.23 -6.31
N LEU A 279 18.84 -10.49 -5.92
CA LEU A 279 19.85 -10.89 -4.95
C LEU A 279 21.28 -10.55 -5.40
N LYS A 280 21.59 -10.64 -6.70
CA LYS A 280 22.89 -10.21 -7.24
C LYS A 280 23.20 -8.72 -6.99
N LYS A 281 22.17 -7.87 -6.83
CA LYS A 281 22.33 -6.45 -6.52
C LYS A 281 22.51 -6.20 -5.02
N ILE A 282 22.28 -7.20 -4.17
CA ILE A 282 22.36 -7.09 -2.71
C ILE A 282 23.72 -7.63 -2.24
N LYS A 283 24.55 -6.76 -1.65
CA LYS A 283 25.83 -7.16 -1.07
C LYS A 283 25.66 -7.45 0.42
N VAL A 284 25.89 -8.69 0.84
CA VAL A 284 25.69 -9.12 2.24
C VAL A 284 26.96 -9.32 3.07
N GLY A 285 28.15 -9.01 2.52
CA GLY A 285 29.43 -9.29 3.18
C GLY A 285 29.54 -8.70 4.60
N THR A 286 29.37 -7.39 4.70
CA THR A 286 29.40 -6.63 5.97
C THR A 286 28.01 -6.37 6.56
N ALA A 287 26.97 -6.99 6.00
CA ALA A 287 25.60 -6.79 6.47
C ALA A 287 25.35 -7.45 7.84
N THR A 288 24.30 -7.01 8.53
CA THR A 288 23.90 -7.60 9.81
C THR A 288 23.49 -9.07 9.65
N PRO A 289 23.54 -9.88 10.73
CA PRO A 289 23.08 -11.26 10.69
C PRO A 289 21.69 -11.42 10.08
N LEU A 290 20.74 -10.52 10.40
CA LEU A 290 19.39 -10.55 9.86
C LEU A 290 19.33 -10.45 8.32
N PHE A 291 20.14 -9.57 7.72
CA PHE A 291 20.21 -9.46 6.27
C PHE A 291 20.88 -10.67 5.61
N LYS A 292 21.87 -11.27 6.28
CA LYS A 292 22.49 -12.52 5.82
C LYS A 292 21.49 -13.68 5.84
N ILE A 293 20.70 -13.80 6.91
CA ILE A 293 19.59 -14.75 7.01
C ILE A 293 18.62 -14.55 5.83
N ALA A 294 18.18 -13.31 5.62
CA ALA A 294 17.24 -13.00 4.55
C ALA A 294 17.76 -13.42 3.17
N HIS A 295 19.01 -13.07 2.87
CA HIS A 295 19.65 -13.45 1.61
C HIS A 295 19.82 -14.97 1.46
N ASN A 296 20.20 -15.67 2.53
CA ASN A 296 20.38 -17.12 2.55
C ASN A 296 19.07 -17.86 2.31
N ILE A 297 17.99 -17.49 3.01
CA ILE A 297 16.64 -18.04 2.81
C ILE A 297 16.15 -17.79 1.37
N LEU A 298 16.33 -16.58 0.86
CA LEU A 298 15.93 -16.24 -0.51
C LEU A 298 16.75 -16.98 -1.56
N SER A 299 18.00 -17.36 -1.24
CA SER A 299 18.91 -18.15 -2.08
C SER A 299 18.77 -19.67 -1.91
N ASP A 300 17.86 -20.15 -1.04
CA ASP A 300 17.72 -21.56 -0.66
C ASP A 300 19.02 -22.17 -0.08
N LYS A 301 19.79 -21.37 0.64
CA LYS A 301 21.00 -21.79 1.38
C LYS A 301 20.69 -21.81 2.87
N HIS A 302 20.78 -22.97 3.51
CA HIS A 302 20.30 -23.13 4.89
C HIS A 302 21.37 -23.55 5.91
N ASP A 303 22.57 -23.91 5.44
CA ASP A 303 23.59 -24.57 6.27
C ASP A 303 23.99 -23.75 7.50
N ASP A 304 24.07 -22.42 7.36
CA ASP A 304 24.55 -21.51 8.42
C ASP A 304 23.42 -20.81 9.19
N LEU A 305 22.15 -21.20 8.99
CA LEU A 305 21.03 -20.44 9.54
C LEU A 305 20.97 -20.49 11.08
N GLU A 306 21.29 -21.60 11.73
CA GLU A 306 21.24 -21.69 13.20
C GLU A 306 22.21 -20.70 13.87
N GLU A 307 23.45 -20.63 13.37
CA GLU A 307 24.46 -19.70 13.88
C GLU A 307 24.03 -18.26 13.63
N LEU A 308 23.56 -17.95 12.42
CA LEU A 308 23.11 -16.61 12.07
C LEU A 308 21.91 -16.16 12.91
N PHE A 309 20.95 -17.04 13.19
CA PHE A 309 19.80 -16.74 14.05
C PHE A 309 20.25 -16.40 15.47
N THR A 310 21.17 -17.20 16.03
CA THR A 310 21.77 -16.93 17.34
C THR A 310 22.42 -15.55 17.40
N GLN A 311 23.15 -15.17 16.34
CA GLN A 311 23.75 -13.84 16.22
C GLN A 311 22.67 -12.73 16.06
N ALA A 312 21.64 -12.95 15.25
CA ALA A 312 20.58 -11.99 14.97
C ALA A 312 19.70 -11.69 16.20
N ILE A 313 19.48 -12.67 17.07
CA ILE A 313 18.77 -12.47 18.35
C ILE A 313 19.53 -11.45 19.22
N VAL A 314 20.86 -11.55 19.26
CA VAL A 314 21.70 -10.64 20.07
C VAL A 314 21.85 -9.27 19.42
N VAL A 315 22.20 -9.24 18.13
CA VAL A 315 22.60 -8.04 17.38
C VAL A 315 21.37 -7.28 16.87
N ASP A 316 20.49 -7.95 16.13
CA ASP A 316 19.33 -7.35 15.46
C ASP A 316 18.05 -7.38 16.31
N LYS A 317 18.12 -7.96 17.52
CA LYS A 317 16.96 -8.17 18.41
C LYS A 317 15.84 -8.96 17.74
N LEU A 318 16.20 -9.95 16.92
CA LEU A 318 15.24 -10.86 16.32
C LEU A 318 14.45 -11.57 17.42
N SER A 319 13.13 -11.41 17.43
CA SER A 319 12.24 -12.04 18.40
C SER A 319 11.49 -13.22 17.80
N ILE A 320 10.94 -14.09 18.65
CA ILE A 320 10.11 -15.22 18.20
C ILE A 320 8.85 -14.73 17.49
N GLU A 321 8.26 -13.62 17.92
CA GLU A 321 7.10 -13.00 17.26
C GLU A 321 7.46 -12.59 15.83
N SER A 322 8.61 -11.92 15.66
CA SER A 322 9.13 -11.54 14.34
C SER A 322 9.37 -12.77 13.46
N TYR A 323 9.90 -13.86 14.06
CA TYR A 323 10.08 -15.14 13.38
C TYR A 323 8.76 -15.76 12.94
N LEU A 324 7.65 -15.58 13.66
CA LEU A 324 6.34 -16.15 13.32
C LEU A 324 5.55 -15.30 12.32
N GLU A 325 5.76 -13.99 12.30
CA GLU A 325 4.95 -13.08 11.50
C GLU A 325 5.59 -12.70 10.16
N TRP A 326 6.91 -12.49 10.12
CA TRP A 326 7.56 -11.94 8.92
C TRP A 326 7.47 -12.93 7.72
N PRO A 327 6.91 -12.53 6.56
CA PRO A 327 6.76 -13.44 5.41
C PRO A 327 8.02 -14.09 4.85
N ILE A 328 9.21 -13.58 5.14
CA ILE A 328 10.45 -14.23 4.70
C ILE A 328 10.65 -15.59 5.36
N PHE A 329 10.24 -15.74 6.61
CA PHE A 329 10.46 -16.97 7.35
C PHE A 329 9.46 -18.06 6.98
N ASP A 330 8.38 -17.77 6.22
CA ASP A 330 7.51 -18.80 5.65
C ASP A 330 8.32 -19.89 4.93
N PHE A 331 9.36 -19.52 4.19
CA PHE A 331 10.15 -20.46 3.38
C PHE A 331 10.95 -21.49 4.19
N VAL A 332 11.16 -21.23 5.48
CA VAL A 332 11.82 -22.14 6.42
C VAL A 332 10.85 -22.72 7.44
N ARG A 333 9.81 -21.98 7.85
CA ARG A 333 8.72 -22.48 8.71
C ARG A 333 7.94 -23.62 8.05
N GLU A 334 7.78 -23.59 6.73
CA GLU A 334 7.15 -24.66 5.96
C GLU A 334 8.01 -25.94 5.85
N LYS A 335 9.25 -25.93 6.37
CA LYS A 335 10.20 -27.05 6.34
C LYS A 335 10.46 -27.55 7.76
N ASP A 336 9.76 -28.60 8.18
CA ASP A 336 9.72 -29.10 9.56
C ASP A 336 11.11 -29.22 10.21
N GLU A 337 12.06 -29.90 9.56
CA GLU A 337 13.43 -30.10 10.08
C GLU A 337 14.18 -28.79 10.36
N ILE A 338 14.01 -27.79 9.48
CA ILE A 338 14.67 -26.48 9.62
C ILE A 338 13.97 -25.67 10.70
N ASN A 339 12.64 -25.66 10.67
CA ASN A 339 11.83 -24.92 11.63
C ASN A 339 12.11 -25.35 13.08
N GLU A 340 12.22 -26.65 13.33
CA GLU A 340 12.56 -27.18 14.66
C GLU A 340 13.92 -26.72 15.17
N VAL A 341 14.93 -26.68 14.29
CA VAL A 341 16.28 -26.20 14.66
C VAL A 341 16.24 -24.70 14.97
N LEU A 342 15.57 -23.90 14.14
CA LEU A 342 15.52 -22.44 14.30
C LEU A 342 14.73 -22.02 15.54
N ILE A 343 13.62 -22.68 15.87
CA ILE A 343 12.82 -22.35 17.08
C ILE A 343 13.65 -22.52 18.34
N LYS A 344 14.48 -23.57 18.43
CA LYS A 344 15.36 -23.81 19.58
C LYS A 344 16.39 -22.70 19.81
N THR A 345 16.66 -21.86 18.82
CA THR A 345 17.59 -20.73 19.00
C THR A 345 17.03 -19.63 19.90
N PHE A 346 15.69 -19.50 20.00
CA PHE A 346 15.02 -18.50 20.84
C PHE A 346 14.85 -18.93 22.31
N GLU A 347 15.11 -20.20 22.62
CA GLU A 347 15.03 -20.75 23.98
C GLU A 347 16.36 -20.64 24.75
N LYS A 348 17.44 -20.30 24.05
CA LYS A 348 18.80 -20.14 24.59
C LYS A 348 19.03 -18.69 25.01
#